data_AF-E0DGS3-F1
#
_entry.id   AF-E0DGS3-F1
#
_cell.length_a   1.000
_cell.length_b   1.000
_cell.length_c   1.000
_cell.angle_alpha   90.00
_cell.angle_beta   90.00
_cell.angle_gamma   90.00
#
_symmetry.space_group_name_H-M   'P 1'
#
loop_
_entity.id
_entity.type
_entity.pdbx_description
1 polymer ?
#
loop_
_entity_poly.entity_id
_entity_poly.type
_entity_poly.pdbx_seq_one_letter_code
_entity_poly.pdbx_strand_id
1 'polypeptide(L)'
;MATVLDYSAGVPQAAAVRDAGYDGAVRYISPPRADWMRGKPIQRAEIDDFHVHGLDVAFVWQYGKEADSDVMRGRDGGLADARAAKQKLDELGCSNHPVFFAVDFAITLEQWNVTAVEYFRACCEILGRERVGIYGHSRVISWAVEDGVIANLGGGKHLAWQTIAWSWGELSDEAVLFQRAGQVTVGGIECDVNDVWHHYWGQKPVSEVAPQPQSQPESSGPIVVRYDADFTADMPGVGYRSIDSIQSICVHTVECPPERDGIAVAQWQTNPANGSSYNVLAGADGILILCNTDDFMPYAAGPTGNARCLHISLTGYARMSREDWLDDDAKLRRTAEQIASWSQLYDIPLEFIDADRLRAGARGVHGHAEISEAWREVNHTDPGPGFPYDVVLGYAQELRNTRQPNNPTPTPTPETPEQGEERIMIRWILDQLVGPEWDTKGPRFTGWKATEGKTFVDFVAGKIRLIPEIARTVATLPERLDRIEKMLTELQKQK
;
A
#
# COMPACT_ATOMS: atom_id res chain seq x y z
N MET A 1 2.65 -1.24 19.89
CA MET A 1 2.51 -0.17 18.87
C MET A 1 2.73 1.14 19.58
N ALA A 2 3.51 2.05 18.98
CA ALA A 2 3.75 3.37 19.55
C ALA A 2 2.45 4.18 19.54
N THR A 3 2.27 5.04 20.54
CA THR A 3 1.09 5.90 20.66
C THR A 3 1.49 7.31 21.07
N VAL A 4 0.81 8.29 20.49
CA VAL A 4 1.07 9.71 20.74
C VAL A 4 -0.22 10.42 21.12
N LEU A 5 -0.09 11.52 21.85
CA LEU A 5 -1.23 12.30 22.32
C LEU A 5 -1.47 13.52 21.44
N ASP A 6 -2.70 14.02 21.41
CA ASP A 6 -2.97 15.41 21.07
C ASP A 6 -3.92 16.02 22.11
N TYR A 7 -3.79 17.33 22.34
CA TYR A 7 -4.49 18.00 23.44
C TYR A 7 -4.54 19.52 23.26
N SER A 8 -5.63 20.12 23.72
CA SER A 8 -5.87 21.57 23.61
C SER A 8 -6.20 22.26 24.93
N ALA A 9 -6.73 21.55 25.93
CA ALA A 9 -7.20 22.14 27.19
C ALA A 9 -6.07 22.61 28.14
N GLY A 10 -4.86 22.08 27.97
CA GLY A 10 -3.68 22.43 28.75
C GLY A 10 -2.46 21.67 28.27
N VAL A 11 -1.36 21.71 29.03
CA VAL A 11 -0.09 21.05 28.69
C VAL A 11 0.27 20.07 29.80
N PRO A 12 0.22 18.74 29.57
CA PRO A 12 0.74 17.76 30.52
C PRO A 12 2.26 17.85 30.59
N GLN A 13 2.85 17.56 31.75
CA GLN A 13 4.30 17.47 31.89
C GLN A 13 4.83 16.29 31.05
N ALA A 14 5.96 16.46 30.36
CA ALA A 14 6.53 15.40 29.52
C ALA A 14 6.81 14.11 30.32
N ALA A 15 7.27 14.22 31.56
CA ALA A 15 7.41 13.08 32.47
C ALA A 15 6.11 12.28 32.63
N ALA A 16 4.97 12.96 32.82
CA ALA A 16 3.68 12.29 32.95
C ALA A 16 3.23 11.60 31.65
N VAL A 17 3.55 12.17 30.50
CA VAL A 17 3.30 11.57 29.18
C VAL A 17 4.13 10.29 29.03
N ARG A 18 5.42 10.35 29.37
CA ARG A 18 6.34 9.21 29.33
C ARG A 18 5.94 8.11 30.31
N ASP A 19 5.61 8.47 31.55
CA ASP A 19 5.21 7.53 32.61
C ASP A 19 3.87 6.85 32.29
N ALA A 20 2.98 7.53 31.56
CA ALA A 20 1.74 6.96 31.06
C ALA A 20 1.94 6.05 29.83
N GLY A 21 3.17 5.93 29.32
CA GLY A 21 3.54 4.98 28.26
C GLY A 21 3.34 5.50 26.84
N TYR A 22 3.26 6.82 26.64
CA TYR A 22 3.17 7.44 25.32
C TYR A 22 4.56 7.85 24.80
N ASP A 23 4.70 7.87 23.48
CA ASP A 23 5.97 8.11 22.77
C ASP A 23 6.15 9.56 22.32
N GLY A 24 5.12 10.40 22.45
CA GLY A 24 5.16 11.76 21.94
C GLY A 24 3.79 12.42 21.86
N ALA A 25 3.74 13.53 21.14
CA ALA A 25 2.49 14.25 20.88
C ALA A 25 2.44 14.99 19.54
N VAL A 26 1.24 15.11 18.97
CA VAL A 26 0.93 16.04 17.88
C VAL A 26 0.39 17.33 18.49
N ARG A 27 1.04 18.46 18.18
CA ARG A 27 0.88 19.70 18.95
C ARG A 27 0.45 20.87 18.08
N TYR A 28 -0.48 21.66 18.61
CA TYR A 28 -1.06 22.78 17.89
C TYR A 28 -0.08 23.95 17.80
N ILE A 29 0.17 24.40 16.57
CA ILE A 29 0.92 25.65 16.28
C ILE A 29 -0.01 26.81 15.91
N SER A 30 -1.32 26.60 15.91
CA SER A 30 -2.34 27.62 15.77
C SER A 30 -2.62 28.35 17.10
N PRO A 31 -3.06 29.62 17.06
CA PRO A 31 -3.51 30.33 18.26
C PRO A 31 -4.81 29.72 18.83
N PRO A 32 -5.10 29.96 20.12
CA PRO A 32 -6.37 29.54 20.71
C PRO A 32 -7.51 30.41 20.16
N ARG A 33 -8.63 29.79 19.78
CA ARG A 33 -9.88 30.51 19.47
C ARG A 33 -10.75 30.78 20.71
N ALA A 34 -10.40 30.20 21.85
CA ALA A 34 -11.12 30.35 23.12
C ALA A 34 -10.17 30.21 24.32
N ASP A 35 -10.47 30.91 25.42
CA ASP A 35 -9.60 31.03 26.61
C ASP A 35 -9.28 29.70 27.30
N TRP A 36 -10.12 28.68 27.12
CA TRP A 36 -9.92 27.35 27.71
C TRP A 36 -8.87 26.52 26.95
N MET A 37 -8.52 26.88 25.71
CA MET A 37 -7.55 26.15 24.88
C MET A 37 -6.10 26.48 25.27
N ARG A 38 -5.75 26.28 26.54
CA ARG A 38 -4.45 26.67 27.10
C ARG A 38 -3.27 25.87 26.54
N GLY A 39 -3.53 24.76 25.85
CA GLY A 39 -2.54 23.98 25.12
C GLY A 39 -2.24 24.51 23.72
N LYS A 40 -2.79 25.67 23.31
CA LYS A 40 -2.55 26.29 22.00
C LYS A 40 -1.96 27.71 22.13
N PRO A 41 -0.93 28.08 21.35
CA PRO A 41 -0.02 27.19 20.63
C PRO A 41 1.03 26.57 21.58
N ILE A 42 1.65 25.48 21.14
CA ILE A 42 2.86 24.94 21.76
C ILE A 42 3.94 26.02 21.94
N GLN A 43 4.70 25.90 23.02
CA GLN A 43 5.84 26.77 23.34
C GLN A 43 7.16 26.01 23.25
N ARG A 44 8.26 26.73 23.02
CA ARG A 44 9.60 26.13 22.94
C ARG A 44 9.97 25.29 24.17
N ALA A 45 9.58 25.76 25.35
CA ALA A 45 9.83 25.05 26.61
C ALA A 45 9.17 23.66 26.67
N GLU A 46 8.01 23.49 26.04
CA GLU A 46 7.32 22.19 25.96
C GLU A 46 8.08 21.23 25.03
N ILE A 47 8.57 21.71 23.89
CA ILE A 47 9.40 20.91 22.96
C ILE A 47 10.68 20.44 23.65
N ASP A 48 11.37 21.35 24.35
CA ASP A 48 12.59 21.02 25.07
C ASP A 48 12.33 20.01 26.21
N ASP A 49 11.20 20.13 26.93
CA ASP A 49 10.78 19.18 27.96
C ASP A 49 10.49 17.79 27.37
N PHE A 50 9.82 17.73 26.21
CA PHE A 50 9.56 16.49 25.48
C PHE A 50 10.88 15.80 25.07
N HIS A 51 11.81 16.54 24.46
CA HIS A 51 13.10 15.99 24.04
C HIS A 51 13.94 15.46 25.22
N VAL A 52 13.93 16.15 26.36
CA VAL A 52 14.62 15.69 27.59
C VAL A 52 14.08 14.33 28.05
N HIS A 53 12.79 14.07 27.86
CA HIS A 53 12.14 12.81 28.22
C HIS A 53 12.09 11.78 27.08
N GLY A 54 12.82 12.04 25.99
CA GLY A 54 12.86 11.17 24.81
C GLY A 54 11.49 10.98 24.16
N LEU A 55 10.67 12.04 24.15
CA LEU A 55 9.38 12.10 23.50
C LEU A 55 9.49 12.90 22.21
N ASP A 56 8.82 12.43 21.17
CA ASP A 56 8.78 13.05 19.85
C ASP A 56 7.62 14.03 19.71
N VAL A 57 7.76 15.05 18.83
CA VAL A 57 6.74 16.09 18.61
C VAL A 57 6.48 16.28 17.11
N ALA A 58 5.22 16.21 16.69
CA ALA A 58 4.78 16.70 15.37
C ALA A 58 3.81 17.88 15.52
N PHE A 59 3.50 18.57 14.41
CA PHE A 59 2.74 19.81 14.44
C PHE A 59 1.45 19.74 13.64
N VAL A 60 0.38 20.31 14.21
CA VAL A 60 -0.92 20.47 13.56
C VAL A 60 -1.37 21.93 13.59
N TRP A 61 -1.96 22.37 12.49
CA TRP A 61 -2.67 23.64 12.39
C TRP A 61 -4.17 23.41 12.40
N GLN A 62 -4.83 23.99 13.40
CA GLN A 62 -6.29 24.08 13.48
C GLN A 62 -6.67 25.29 14.32
N TYR A 63 -7.16 26.35 13.68
CA TYR A 63 -7.76 27.49 14.37
C TYR A 63 -9.27 27.33 14.43
N GLY A 64 -9.92 27.12 13.28
CA GLY A 64 -11.37 26.97 13.13
C GLY A 64 -11.93 25.61 13.57
N LYS A 65 -13.25 25.45 13.49
CA LYS A 65 -13.95 24.16 13.65
C LYS A 65 -15.31 24.20 12.93
N GLU A 66 -15.70 23.07 12.33
CA GLU A 66 -17.01 22.88 11.68
C GLU A 66 -17.37 24.02 10.71
N ALA A 67 -18.40 24.83 11.02
CA ALA A 67 -18.87 25.91 10.16
C ALA A 67 -17.80 26.98 9.89
N ASP A 68 -16.86 27.16 10.82
CA ASP A 68 -15.74 28.08 10.71
C ASP A 68 -14.43 27.35 10.38
N SER A 69 -14.49 26.17 9.76
CA SER A 69 -13.31 25.37 9.42
C SER A 69 -12.34 26.11 8.50
N ASP A 70 -11.05 26.02 8.80
CA ASP A 70 -9.99 26.76 8.11
C ASP A 70 -9.95 26.47 6.62
N VAL A 71 -10.14 25.19 6.24
CA VAL A 71 -10.08 24.73 4.85
C VAL A 71 -11.19 25.31 3.97
N MET A 72 -12.30 25.75 4.57
CA MET A 72 -13.42 26.36 3.85
C MET A 72 -13.16 27.83 3.48
N ARG A 73 -12.05 28.43 3.93
CA ARG A 73 -11.56 29.72 3.43
C ARG A 73 -10.82 29.58 2.08
N GLY A 74 -10.69 28.36 1.55
CA GLY A 74 -10.07 28.08 0.26
C GLY A 74 -8.64 28.60 0.16
N ARG A 75 -8.26 29.05 -1.04
CA ARG A 75 -6.91 29.53 -1.34
C ARG A 75 -6.39 30.60 -0.37
N ASP A 76 -7.19 31.64 -0.10
CA ASP A 76 -6.77 32.75 0.78
C ASP A 76 -6.55 32.28 2.21
N GLY A 77 -7.38 31.35 2.68
CA GLY A 77 -7.18 30.66 3.96
C GLY A 77 -5.86 29.90 4.00
N GLY A 78 -5.59 29.07 2.98
CA GLY A 78 -4.38 28.26 2.93
C GLY A 78 -3.10 29.09 2.90
N LEU A 79 -3.10 30.19 2.14
CA LEU A 79 -1.97 31.13 2.12
C LEU A 79 -1.75 31.80 3.48
N ALA A 80 -2.81 32.23 4.16
CA ALA A 80 -2.70 32.90 5.46
C ALA A 80 -2.19 31.93 6.53
N ASP A 81 -2.79 30.75 6.60
CA ASP A 81 -2.53 29.76 7.64
C ASP A 81 -1.17 29.10 7.46
N ALA A 82 -0.76 28.77 6.23
CA ALA A 82 0.56 28.22 5.98
C ALA A 82 1.68 29.22 6.28
N ARG A 83 1.47 30.52 6.03
CA ARG A 83 2.44 31.56 6.42
C ARG A 83 2.56 31.69 7.93
N ALA A 84 1.42 31.67 8.64
CA ALA A 84 1.40 31.74 10.09
C ALA A 84 2.01 30.47 10.72
N ALA A 85 1.72 29.29 10.17
CA ALA A 85 2.33 28.03 10.56
C ALA A 85 3.86 28.07 10.35
N LYS A 86 4.31 28.55 9.19
CA LYS A 86 5.74 28.73 8.90
C LYS A 86 6.40 29.66 9.92
N GLN A 87 5.82 30.84 10.17
CA GLN A 87 6.33 31.78 11.16
C GLN A 87 6.42 31.14 12.54
N LYS A 88 5.38 30.40 12.96
CA LYS A 88 5.39 29.75 14.27
C LYS A 88 6.45 28.66 14.37
N LEU A 89 6.65 27.86 13.33
CA LEU A 89 7.73 26.88 13.27
C LEU A 89 9.11 27.55 13.35
N ASP A 90 9.31 28.68 12.67
CA ASP A 90 10.55 29.47 12.76
C ASP A 90 10.80 29.97 14.19
N GLU A 91 9.77 30.50 14.88
CA GLU A 91 9.85 30.91 16.29
C GLU A 91 10.22 29.77 17.24
N LEU A 92 9.79 28.55 16.94
CA LEU A 92 10.06 27.35 17.74
C LEU A 92 11.44 26.73 17.43
N GLY A 93 12.13 27.18 16.38
CA GLY A 93 13.34 26.54 15.87
C GLY A 93 13.08 25.22 15.15
N CYS A 94 11.86 25.04 14.63
CA CYS A 94 11.38 23.85 13.94
C CYS A 94 11.09 24.12 12.45
N SER A 95 11.76 25.11 11.85
CA SER A 95 11.50 25.69 10.52
C SER A 95 11.26 24.71 9.37
N ASN A 96 11.80 23.49 9.45
CA ASN A 96 11.72 22.47 8.40
C ASN A 96 10.75 21.32 8.72
N HIS A 97 10.01 21.38 9.82
CA HIS A 97 9.01 20.36 10.15
C HIS A 97 7.77 20.43 9.24
N PRO A 98 7.14 19.28 8.96
CA PRO A 98 5.84 19.26 8.33
C PRO A 98 4.74 19.75 9.27
N VAL A 99 3.58 20.07 8.71
CA VAL A 99 2.38 20.49 9.43
C VAL A 99 1.17 19.73 8.90
N PHE A 100 0.42 19.09 9.79
CA PHE A 100 -0.91 18.60 9.47
C PHE A 100 -1.90 19.77 9.45
N PHE A 101 -2.66 19.95 8.39
CA PHE A 101 -3.77 20.90 8.34
C PHE A 101 -5.08 20.15 8.55
N ALA A 102 -5.90 20.64 9.50
CA ALA A 102 -7.07 19.91 9.96
C ALA A 102 -8.33 20.16 9.12
N VAL A 103 -8.93 19.07 8.64
CA VAL A 103 -10.30 18.98 8.15
C VAL A 103 -11.17 18.37 9.27
N ASP A 104 -11.47 19.17 10.28
CA ASP A 104 -12.15 18.73 11.51
C ASP A 104 -13.68 18.81 11.41
N PHE A 105 -14.26 18.20 10.37
CA PHE A 105 -15.70 18.04 10.17
C PHE A 105 -16.01 17.02 9.06
N ALA A 106 -17.27 16.60 8.95
CA ALA A 106 -17.76 15.75 7.86
C ALA A 106 -17.85 16.53 6.53
N ILE A 107 -16.71 16.83 5.92
CA ILE A 107 -16.63 17.51 4.63
C ILE A 107 -17.24 16.66 3.51
N THR A 108 -17.92 17.29 2.56
CA THR A 108 -18.43 16.60 1.36
C THR A 108 -17.38 16.61 0.24
N LEU A 109 -17.48 15.66 -0.69
CA LEU A 109 -16.62 15.64 -1.89
C LEU A 109 -16.75 16.94 -2.70
N GLU A 110 -17.94 17.54 -2.77
CA GLU A 110 -18.15 18.82 -3.44
C GLU A 110 -17.40 19.96 -2.74
N GLN A 111 -17.48 20.05 -1.41
CA GLN A 111 -16.72 21.03 -0.63
C GLN A 111 -15.21 20.84 -0.79
N TRP A 112 -14.76 19.59 -0.87
CA TRP A 112 -13.37 19.26 -1.17
C TRP A 112 -12.96 19.79 -2.54
N ASN A 113 -13.61 19.33 -3.60
CA ASN A 113 -13.30 19.64 -4.99
C ASN A 113 -13.38 21.14 -5.32
N VAL A 114 -14.32 21.86 -4.69
CA VAL A 114 -14.58 23.27 -4.99
C VAL A 114 -13.77 24.21 -4.10
N THR A 115 -13.44 23.82 -2.87
CA THR A 115 -12.89 24.77 -1.87
C THR A 115 -11.67 24.23 -1.12
N ALA A 116 -11.77 23.07 -0.46
CA ALA A 116 -10.69 22.63 0.43
C ALA A 116 -9.43 22.24 -0.33
N VAL A 117 -9.53 21.68 -1.54
CA VAL A 117 -8.35 21.35 -2.36
C VAL A 117 -7.50 22.61 -2.65
N GLU A 118 -8.13 23.76 -2.88
CA GLU A 118 -7.44 25.04 -3.10
C GLU A 118 -6.72 25.55 -1.85
N TYR A 119 -7.26 25.26 -0.66
CA TYR A 119 -6.58 25.53 0.60
C TYR A 119 -5.28 24.72 0.70
N PHE A 120 -5.32 23.42 0.40
CA PHE A 120 -4.12 22.57 0.48
C PHE A 120 -3.09 22.90 -0.61
N ARG A 121 -3.53 23.21 -1.85
CA ARG A 121 -2.64 23.73 -2.91
C ARG A 121 -1.92 24.99 -2.46
N ALA A 122 -2.62 25.93 -1.83
CA ALA A 122 -2.03 27.13 -1.26
C ALA A 122 -1.04 26.85 -0.11
N CYS A 123 -1.31 25.84 0.73
CA CYS A 123 -0.35 25.43 1.75
C CYS A 123 0.94 24.88 1.13
N CYS A 124 0.81 24.07 0.08
CA CYS A 124 1.95 23.53 -0.68
C CYS A 124 2.81 24.62 -1.31
N GLU A 125 2.22 25.73 -1.76
CA GLU A 125 2.98 26.88 -2.30
C GLU A 125 3.89 27.54 -1.25
N ILE A 126 3.49 27.56 0.02
CA ILE A 126 4.23 28.23 1.09
C ILE A 126 5.24 27.29 1.75
N LEU A 127 4.84 26.05 2.01
CA LEU A 127 5.65 25.09 2.78
C LEU A 127 6.38 24.08 1.91
N GLY A 128 5.96 23.89 0.66
CA GLY A 128 6.31 22.74 -0.17
C GLY A 128 5.47 21.51 0.20
N ARG A 129 5.07 20.73 -0.81
CA ARG A 129 4.19 19.56 -0.62
C ARG A 129 4.73 18.55 0.41
N GLU A 130 6.04 18.33 0.45
CA GLU A 130 6.70 17.40 1.39
C GLU A 130 6.51 17.78 2.86
N ARG A 131 6.04 19.00 3.13
CA ARG A 131 5.77 19.53 4.47
C ARG A 131 4.29 19.68 4.79
N VAL A 132 3.40 19.32 3.86
CA VAL A 132 1.95 19.45 4.05
C VAL A 132 1.38 18.07 4.36
N GLY A 133 0.82 17.93 5.55
CA GLY A 133 0.00 16.78 5.94
C GLY A 133 -1.46 17.16 6.10
N ILE A 134 -2.32 16.16 6.22
CA ILE A 134 -3.76 16.32 6.45
C ILE A 134 -4.21 15.58 7.70
N TYR A 135 -5.06 16.21 8.50
CA TYR A 135 -5.88 15.53 9.51
C TYR A 135 -7.33 15.48 9.03
N GLY A 136 -7.98 14.32 9.10
CA GLY A 136 -9.39 14.19 8.68
C GLY A 136 -9.88 12.74 8.64
N HIS A 137 -11.10 12.53 8.14
CA HIS A 137 -11.66 11.19 7.97
C HIS A 137 -11.02 10.44 6.78
N SER A 138 -11.21 9.12 6.73
CA SER A 138 -10.64 8.23 5.71
C SER A 138 -10.77 8.76 4.27
N ARG A 139 -11.98 9.13 3.86
CA ARG A 139 -12.21 9.60 2.47
C ARG A 139 -11.46 10.89 2.10
N VAL A 140 -11.37 11.88 2.99
CA VAL A 140 -10.68 13.14 2.66
C VAL A 140 -9.17 12.92 2.56
N ILE A 141 -8.64 11.93 3.28
CA ILE A 141 -7.26 11.47 3.09
C ILE A 141 -7.09 10.92 1.66
N SER A 142 -7.93 9.98 1.24
CA SER A 142 -7.82 9.41 -0.12
C SER A 142 -7.98 10.48 -1.21
N TRP A 143 -8.90 11.45 -1.06
CA TRP A 143 -9.02 12.57 -2.00
C TRP A 143 -7.77 13.45 -2.03
N ALA A 144 -7.16 13.74 -0.87
CA ALA A 144 -5.92 14.51 -0.79
C ALA A 144 -4.71 13.79 -1.42
N VAL A 145 -4.68 12.46 -1.32
CA VAL A 145 -3.70 11.61 -1.99
C VAL A 145 -3.91 11.65 -3.50
N GLU A 146 -5.14 11.45 -3.98
CA GLU A 146 -5.51 11.47 -5.40
C GLU A 146 -5.17 12.83 -6.05
N ASP A 147 -5.48 13.94 -5.38
CA ASP A 147 -5.15 15.29 -5.85
C ASP A 147 -3.67 15.67 -5.70
N GLY A 148 -2.86 14.82 -5.04
CA GLY A 148 -1.43 15.03 -4.86
C GLY A 148 -1.07 16.25 -4.00
N VAL A 149 -1.94 16.63 -3.04
CA VAL A 149 -1.81 17.87 -2.24
C VAL A 149 -1.23 17.66 -0.83
N ILE A 150 -0.74 16.46 -0.53
CA ILE A 150 -0.06 16.13 0.73
C ILE A 150 1.24 15.36 0.47
N ALA A 151 2.14 15.37 1.46
CA ALA A 151 3.44 14.70 1.38
C ALA A 151 3.27 13.20 1.11
N ASN A 152 4.03 12.69 0.13
CA ASN A 152 4.11 11.28 -0.19
C ASN A 152 5.39 10.72 0.43
N LEU A 153 5.26 9.77 1.34
CA LEU A 153 6.38 9.17 2.06
C LEU A 153 6.97 7.95 1.34
N GLY A 154 6.44 7.65 0.16
CA GLY A 154 6.67 6.40 -0.51
C GLY A 154 5.83 5.29 0.11
N GLY A 155 5.69 4.25 -0.70
CA GLY A 155 5.11 3.03 -0.21
C GLY A 155 3.65 3.06 0.22
N GLY A 156 2.86 3.90 -0.45
CA GLY A 156 1.44 4.08 -0.17
C GLY A 156 1.16 4.90 1.09
N LYS A 157 2.19 5.33 1.83
CA LYS A 157 2.03 6.15 3.02
C LYS A 157 2.19 7.63 2.69
N HIS A 158 1.36 8.45 3.33
CA HIS A 158 1.36 9.89 3.20
C HIS A 158 1.38 10.52 4.60
N LEU A 159 1.75 11.80 4.72
CA LEU A 159 1.51 12.53 5.98
C LEU A 159 0.00 12.77 6.17
N ALA A 160 -0.71 11.69 6.46
CA ALA A 160 -2.14 11.65 6.71
C ALA A 160 -2.38 11.13 8.13
N TRP A 161 -3.18 11.89 8.88
CA TRP A 161 -3.60 11.57 10.23
C TRP A 161 -5.11 11.38 10.23
N GLN A 162 -5.52 10.12 10.30
CA GLN A 162 -6.93 9.77 10.26
C GLN A 162 -7.59 9.98 11.62
N THR A 163 -8.81 10.49 11.66
CA THR A 163 -9.69 10.39 12.84
C THR A 163 -10.76 9.32 12.66
N ILE A 164 -11.12 8.61 13.72
CA ILE A 164 -12.27 7.69 13.72
C ILE A 164 -13.59 8.44 13.41
N ALA A 165 -13.66 9.73 13.76
CA ALA A 165 -14.83 10.56 13.47
C ALA A 165 -15.06 10.65 11.96
N TRP A 166 -16.31 10.48 11.55
CA TRP A 166 -16.74 10.55 10.13
C TRP A 166 -16.02 9.57 9.20
N SER A 167 -15.31 8.56 9.70
CA SER A 167 -14.62 7.54 8.88
C SER A 167 -15.51 6.32 8.57
N TRP A 168 -16.74 6.26 9.09
CA TRP A 168 -17.71 5.17 8.85
C TRP A 168 -17.19 3.74 9.13
N GLY A 169 -16.19 3.61 9.99
CA GLY A 169 -15.56 2.32 10.33
C GLY A 169 -14.40 1.92 9.40
N GLU A 170 -14.09 2.73 8.39
CA GLU A 170 -12.96 2.50 7.49
C GLU A 170 -11.65 2.94 8.14
N LEU A 171 -10.57 2.22 7.86
CA LEU A 171 -9.19 2.61 8.19
C LEU A 171 -8.44 2.91 6.89
N SER A 172 -7.72 4.03 6.86
CA SER A 172 -6.95 4.48 5.70
C SER A 172 -5.59 3.80 5.69
N ASP A 173 -5.32 3.04 4.63
CA ASP A 173 -4.01 2.43 4.40
C ASP A 173 -2.94 3.49 4.12
N GLU A 174 -3.33 4.70 3.74
CA GLU A 174 -2.46 5.83 3.43
C GLU A 174 -1.95 6.57 4.68
N ALA A 175 -2.64 6.43 5.82
CA ALA A 175 -2.36 7.18 7.04
C ALA A 175 -1.11 6.71 7.80
N VAL A 176 -0.42 7.67 8.41
CA VAL A 176 0.72 7.48 9.33
C VAL A 176 0.29 7.52 10.79
N LEU A 177 -0.87 8.14 11.07
CA LEU A 177 -1.46 8.26 12.40
C LEU A 177 -2.96 7.96 12.37
N PHE A 178 -3.49 7.42 13.46
CA PHE A 178 -4.93 7.20 13.64
C PHE A 178 -5.41 7.63 15.03
N GLN A 179 -6.32 8.60 15.10
CA GLN A 179 -6.97 9.06 16.32
C GLN A 179 -8.11 8.14 16.71
N ARG A 180 -8.04 7.59 17.92
CA ARG A 180 -9.04 6.68 18.49
C ARG A 180 -10.28 7.44 18.96
N ALA A 181 -11.33 6.68 19.26
CA ALA A 181 -12.47 7.23 19.99
C ALA A 181 -12.15 7.35 21.48
N GLY A 182 -12.62 8.45 22.08
CA GLY A 182 -12.50 8.69 23.51
C GLY A 182 -11.17 9.33 23.91
N GLN A 183 -11.14 9.81 25.15
CA GLN A 183 -10.04 10.59 25.70
C GLN A 183 -9.49 9.93 26.96
N VAL A 184 -8.24 10.24 27.26
CA VAL A 184 -7.55 9.87 28.49
C VAL A 184 -7.17 11.11 29.27
N THR A 185 -6.90 10.97 30.57
CA THR A 185 -6.37 12.06 31.39
C THR A 185 -4.92 11.76 31.75
N VAL A 186 -4.00 12.60 31.28
CA VAL A 186 -2.55 12.50 31.56
C VAL A 186 -2.10 13.78 32.24
N GLY A 187 -1.50 13.67 33.42
CA GLY A 187 -1.08 14.86 34.20
C GLY A 187 -2.23 15.83 34.54
N GLY A 188 -3.47 15.34 34.60
CA GLY A 188 -4.67 16.17 34.81
C GLY A 188 -5.21 16.87 33.56
N ILE A 189 -4.63 16.61 32.38
CA ILE A 189 -5.06 17.17 31.09
C ILE A 189 -5.75 16.09 30.27
N GLU A 190 -6.88 16.45 29.66
CA GLU A 190 -7.59 15.59 28.71
C GLU A 190 -6.85 15.54 27.37
N CYS A 191 -6.58 14.33 26.90
CA CYS A 191 -5.84 14.07 25.67
C CYS A 191 -6.56 13.03 24.81
N ASP A 192 -6.54 13.26 23.51
CA ASP A 192 -6.90 12.27 22.51
C ASP A 192 -5.70 11.34 22.25
N VAL A 193 -5.97 10.06 21.96
CA VAL A 193 -4.95 9.03 21.76
C VAL A 193 -4.85 8.67 20.30
N ASN A 194 -3.62 8.68 19.78
CA ASN A 194 -3.30 8.40 18.39
C ASN A 194 -2.37 7.19 18.26
N ASP A 195 -2.75 6.22 17.44
CA ASP A 195 -1.90 5.12 17.03
C ASP A 195 -0.90 5.57 15.97
N VAL A 196 0.36 5.16 16.13
CA VAL A 196 1.42 5.41 15.14
C VAL A 196 1.52 4.21 14.21
N TRP A 197 1.23 4.44 12.93
CA TRP A 197 1.22 3.41 11.88
C TRP A 197 2.43 3.48 10.94
N HIS A 198 3.28 4.48 11.08
CA HIS A 198 4.49 4.62 10.29
C HIS A 198 5.64 5.19 11.11
N HIS A 199 6.87 4.75 10.82
CA HIS A 199 8.07 5.18 11.55
C HIS A 199 8.34 6.69 11.41
N TYR A 200 7.86 7.30 10.32
CA TYR A 200 7.85 8.74 10.11
C TYR A 200 6.41 9.24 10.05
N TRP A 201 6.01 9.99 11.07
CA TRP A 201 4.67 10.57 11.24
C TRP A 201 4.72 12.10 11.34
N GLY A 202 5.83 12.70 10.90
CA GLY A 202 6.05 14.15 10.89
C GLY A 202 6.79 14.70 12.12
N GLN A 203 7.38 13.81 12.90
CA GLN A 203 8.05 14.12 14.16
C GLN A 203 9.49 14.64 14.03
N LYS A 204 9.99 14.75 12.80
CA LYS A 204 11.31 15.25 12.45
C LYS A 204 11.20 16.23 11.28
N PRO A 205 12.14 17.17 11.10
CA PRO A 205 12.15 18.04 9.93
C PRO A 205 12.40 17.25 8.65
N VAL A 206 11.87 17.75 7.53
CA VAL A 206 12.04 17.16 6.17
C VAL A 206 13.51 17.18 5.69
N SER A 207 14.43 17.73 6.49
CA SER A 207 15.89 17.69 6.28
C SER A 207 16.65 16.77 7.24
N GLU A 208 16.04 16.36 8.36
CA GLU A 208 16.52 15.24 9.20
C GLU A 208 15.84 13.91 8.85
N VAL A 209 14.74 13.98 8.08
CA VAL A 209 14.70 13.19 6.86
C VAL A 209 15.83 13.75 6.00
N ALA A 210 17.07 13.28 6.20
CA ALA A 210 18.06 13.46 5.16
C ALA A 210 17.37 13.09 3.83
N PRO A 211 17.79 13.60 2.66
CA PRO A 211 17.56 12.80 1.47
C PRO A 211 17.98 11.40 1.89
N GLN A 212 17.14 10.38 1.71
CA GLN A 212 17.78 9.09 1.52
C GLN A 212 18.85 9.39 0.48
N PRO A 213 20.13 9.26 0.87
CA PRO A 213 21.27 9.89 0.20
C PRO A 213 21.04 9.66 -1.27
N GLN A 214 20.80 10.66 -2.14
CA GLN A 214 20.38 10.48 -3.56
C GLN A 214 20.51 9.02 -3.97
N SER A 215 19.48 8.20 -3.69
CA SER A 215 19.63 6.77 -3.36
C SER A 215 21.04 6.27 -3.69
N GLN A 216 21.98 6.32 -2.72
CA GLN A 216 23.17 5.50 -2.85
C GLN A 216 22.55 4.15 -3.16
N PRO A 217 22.79 3.64 -4.38
CA PRO A 217 22.02 2.53 -4.92
C PRO A 217 21.88 1.51 -3.81
N GLU A 218 20.65 1.10 -3.46
CA GLU A 218 20.40 0.00 -2.53
C GLU A 218 21.12 -1.21 -3.11
N SER A 219 22.43 -1.30 -2.89
CA SER A 219 23.33 -2.10 -3.72
C SER A 219 23.36 -3.55 -3.26
N SER A 220 22.32 -3.98 -2.54
CA SER A 220 22.15 -5.38 -2.14
C SER A 220 20.72 -5.79 -1.76
N GLY A 221 19.69 -4.94 -1.96
CA GLY A 221 18.30 -5.28 -1.60
C GLY A 221 17.53 -5.97 -2.75
N PRO A 222 16.57 -6.88 -2.45
CA PRO A 222 15.63 -7.37 -3.45
C PRO A 222 14.76 -6.21 -3.99
N ILE A 223 14.48 -6.22 -5.29
CA ILE A 223 13.52 -5.33 -5.93
C ILE A 223 12.13 -5.73 -5.42
N VAL A 224 11.49 -4.82 -4.67
CA VAL A 224 10.14 -5.02 -4.16
C VAL A 224 9.16 -4.35 -5.10
N VAL A 225 8.35 -5.16 -5.79
CA VAL A 225 7.27 -4.66 -6.67
C VAL A 225 6.05 -4.36 -5.81
N ARG A 226 5.43 -3.20 -6.05
CA ARG A 226 4.11 -2.86 -5.52
C ARG A 226 3.07 -3.04 -6.60
N TYR A 227 2.03 -3.78 -6.28
CA TYR A 227 0.87 -3.94 -7.14
C TYR A 227 -0.24 -3.00 -6.68
N ASP A 228 -0.91 -2.39 -7.65
CA ASP A 228 -2.01 -1.45 -7.46
C ASP A 228 -3.35 -2.19 -7.28
N ALA A 229 -3.43 -3.46 -7.71
CA ALA A 229 -4.49 -4.40 -7.36
C ALA A 229 -4.00 -5.85 -7.39
N ASP A 230 -4.76 -6.75 -6.77
CA ASP A 230 -4.52 -8.20 -6.73
C ASP A 230 -5.80 -8.94 -7.12
N PHE A 231 -5.70 -9.77 -8.15
CA PHE A 231 -6.74 -10.67 -8.63
C PHE A 231 -6.17 -12.08 -8.73
N THR A 232 -7.05 -13.08 -8.73
CA THR A 232 -6.68 -14.47 -9.05
C THR A 232 -7.57 -14.99 -10.16
N ALA A 233 -6.96 -15.41 -11.28
CA ALA A 233 -7.66 -15.98 -12.42
C ALA A 233 -7.43 -17.50 -12.46
N ASP A 234 -8.26 -18.24 -11.71
CA ASP A 234 -8.22 -19.70 -11.64
C ASP A 234 -8.82 -20.33 -12.92
N MET A 235 -7.99 -21.02 -13.69
CA MET A 235 -8.38 -21.58 -14.99
C MET A 235 -8.52 -23.11 -14.92
N PRO A 236 -9.57 -23.70 -15.53
CA PRO A 236 -9.73 -25.14 -15.58
C PRO A 236 -8.53 -25.84 -16.25
N GLY A 237 -7.95 -26.83 -15.56
CA GLY A 237 -6.90 -27.68 -16.12
C GLY A 237 -5.49 -27.08 -16.09
N VAL A 238 -5.31 -25.88 -15.51
CA VAL A 238 -3.99 -25.38 -15.12
C VAL A 238 -3.76 -25.66 -13.63
N GLY A 239 -2.50 -25.65 -13.22
CA GLY A 239 -2.10 -25.91 -11.84
C GLY A 239 -0.84 -25.15 -11.49
N TYR A 240 -0.14 -25.62 -10.48
CA TYR A 240 1.10 -25.00 -10.01
C TYR A 240 2.32 -25.66 -10.67
N ARG A 241 3.36 -24.87 -10.90
CA ARG A 241 4.70 -25.30 -11.31
C ARG A 241 5.66 -25.19 -10.14
N SER A 242 6.79 -25.92 -10.21
CA SER A 242 7.91 -25.62 -9.32
C SER A 242 8.51 -24.27 -9.72
N ILE A 243 8.89 -23.45 -8.74
CA ILE A 243 9.64 -22.22 -8.99
C ILE A 243 10.95 -22.50 -9.75
N ASP A 244 11.59 -23.65 -9.49
CA ASP A 244 12.83 -24.06 -10.18
C ASP A 244 12.63 -24.33 -11.68
N SER A 245 11.40 -24.52 -12.16
CA SER A 245 11.12 -24.71 -13.58
C SER A 245 11.02 -23.40 -14.37
N ILE A 246 11.07 -22.25 -13.69
CA ILE A 246 11.04 -20.93 -14.32
C ILE A 246 12.34 -20.72 -15.10
N GLN A 247 12.19 -20.54 -16.41
CA GLN A 247 13.25 -20.38 -17.39
C GLN A 247 13.38 -18.93 -17.86
N SER A 248 12.27 -18.28 -18.24
CA SER A 248 12.26 -17.00 -18.94
C SER A 248 11.04 -16.13 -18.62
N ILE A 249 11.03 -14.89 -19.11
CA ILE A 249 9.92 -13.95 -18.97
C ILE A 249 9.32 -13.69 -20.35
N CYS A 250 8.01 -13.87 -20.47
CA CYS A 250 7.26 -13.63 -21.69
C CYS A 250 6.41 -12.37 -21.55
N VAL A 251 6.59 -11.44 -22.49
CA VAL A 251 5.78 -10.23 -22.62
C VAL A 251 4.61 -10.49 -23.57
N HIS A 252 3.43 -10.01 -23.23
CA HIS A 252 2.18 -10.18 -23.96
C HIS A 252 1.48 -8.84 -24.18
N THR A 253 0.53 -8.82 -25.12
CA THR A 253 -0.52 -7.81 -25.18
C THR A 253 -1.87 -8.43 -24.86
N VAL A 254 -2.75 -7.65 -24.24
CA VAL A 254 -4.15 -8.04 -23.98
C VAL A 254 -5.00 -8.00 -25.27
N GLU A 255 -4.51 -7.38 -26.34
CA GLU A 255 -5.26 -7.10 -27.58
C GLU A 255 -6.51 -6.23 -27.34
N CYS A 256 -6.31 -5.12 -26.62
CA CYS A 256 -7.33 -4.14 -26.32
C CYS A 256 -6.80 -2.70 -26.46
N PRO A 257 -7.67 -1.67 -26.43
CA PRO A 257 -7.21 -0.29 -26.45
C PRO A 257 -6.18 -0.03 -25.33
N PRO A 258 -5.06 0.66 -25.63
CA PRO A 258 -3.98 0.86 -24.65
C PRO A 258 -4.43 1.60 -23.38
N GLU A 259 -5.40 2.49 -23.49
CA GLU A 259 -6.03 3.28 -22.42
C GLU A 259 -7.10 2.52 -21.63
N ARG A 260 -7.36 1.25 -21.96
CA ARG A 260 -8.37 0.47 -21.26
C ARG A 260 -7.95 0.26 -19.80
N ASP A 261 -8.90 0.46 -18.88
CA ASP A 261 -8.72 0.21 -17.46
C ASP A 261 -8.21 -1.21 -17.20
N GLY A 262 -6.97 -1.31 -16.70
CA GLY A 262 -6.30 -2.57 -16.42
C GLY A 262 -6.99 -3.37 -15.32
N ILE A 263 -7.63 -2.71 -14.34
CA ILE A 263 -8.37 -3.39 -13.25
C ILE A 263 -9.59 -4.10 -13.84
N ALA A 264 -10.33 -3.41 -14.72
CA ALA A 264 -11.46 -4.01 -15.41
C ALA A 264 -11.04 -5.18 -16.32
N VAL A 265 -9.86 -5.11 -16.95
CA VAL A 265 -9.30 -6.24 -17.72
C VAL A 265 -8.97 -7.41 -16.80
N ALA A 266 -8.24 -7.18 -15.71
CA ALA A 266 -7.87 -8.23 -14.75
C ALA A 266 -9.11 -8.91 -14.15
N GLN A 267 -10.13 -8.13 -13.80
CA GLN A 267 -11.42 -8.64 -13.34
C GLN A 267 -12.15 -9.45 -14.42
N TRP A 268 -12.09 -9.02 -15.69
CA TRP A 268 -12.66 -9.80 -16.79
C TRP A 268 -11.95 -11.16 -16.94
N GLN A 269 -10.62 -11.20 -16.76
CA GLN A 269 -9.84 -12.44 -16.85
C GLN A 269 -10.14 -13.46 -15.73
N THR A 270 -10.78 -13.06 -14.63
CA THR A 270 -11.17 -14.02 -13.58
C THR A 270 -12.32 -14.94 -14.02
N ASN A 271 -12.98 -14.66 -15.14
CA ASN A 271 -13.97 -15.58 -15.72
C ASN A 271 -13.27 -16.59 -16.64
N PRO A 272 -13.23 -17.89 -16.29
CA PRO A 272 -12.45 -18.85 -17.04
C PRO A 272 -12.94 -19.12 -18.46
N ALA A 273 -14.20 -18.77 -18.76
CA ALA A 273 -14.76 -18.84 -20.11
C ALA A 273 -14.01 -17.94 -21.11
N ASN A 274 -13.27 -16.94 -20.63
CA ASN A 274 -12.52 -16.02 -21.47
C ASN A 274 -11.19 -16.59 -21.97
N GLY A 275 -10.70 -17.69 -21.38
CA GLY A 275 -9.55 -18.42 -21.92
C GLY A 275 -8.22 -17.65 -21.91
N SER A 276 -8.01 -16.71 -20.99
CA SER A 276 -6.79 -15.90 -20.90
C SER A 276 -6.50 -15.55 -19.44
N SER A 277 -5.27 -15.81 -18.99
CA SER A 277 -4.73 -15.28 -17.73
C SER A 277 -3.21 -15.09 -17.81
N TYR A 278 -2.64 -14.33 -16.88
CA TYR A 278 -1.21 -14.00 -16.79
C TYR A 278 -0.75 -14.01 -15.32
N ASN A 279 0.56 -13.87 -15.07
CA ASN A 279 1.05 -13.65 -13.70
C ASN A 279 0.84 -12.18 -13.31
N VAL A 280 1.17 -11.25 -14.21
CA VAL A 280 1.06 -9.80 -13.98
C VAL A 280 0.43 -9.11 -15.18
N LEU A 281 -0.36 -8.06 -14.93
CA LEU A 281 -0.91 -7.18 -15.96
C LEU A 281 -0.46 -5.74 -15.73
N ALA A 282 0.07 -5.10 -16.77
CA ALA A 282 0.40 -3.68 -16.77
C ALA A 282 -0.65 -2.91 -17.59
N GLY A 283 -1.43 -2.09 -16.90
CA GLY A 283 -2.42 -1.18 -17.46
C GLY A 283 -1.83 0.16 -17.86
N ALA A 284 -2.67 1.04 -18.39
CA ALA A 284 -2.31 2.42 -18.69
C ALA A 284 -1.83 3.19 -17.44
N ASP A 285 -1.08 4.26 -17.66
CA ASP A 285 -0.68 5.24 -16.63
C ASP A 285 0.11 4.62 -15.45
N GLY A 286 0.80 3.49 -15.70
CA GLY A 286 1.65 2.84 -14.72
C GLY A 286 0.96 1.93 -13.70
N ILE A 287 -0.33 1.61 -13.91
CA ILE A 287 -1.04 0.63 -13.09
C ILE A 287 -0.45 -0.76 -13.32
N LEU A 288 -0.08 -1.46 -12.25
CA LEU A 288 0.46 -2.82 -12.28
C LEU A 288 -0.35 -3.73 -11.35
N ILE A 289 -0.81 -4.85 -11.87
CA ILE A 289 -1.78 -5.71 -11.20
C ILE A 289 -1.21 -7.12 -11.09
N LEU A 290 -1.21 -7.68 -9.88
CA LEU A 290 -0.93 -9.10 -9.68
C LEU A 290 -2.17 -9.88 -10.10
N CYS A 291 -2.03 -10.80 -11.06
CA CYS A 291 -3.14 -11.61 -11.56
C CYS A 291 -3.07 -13.06 -11.11
N ASN A 292 -1.86 -13.59 -10.92
CA ASN A 292 -1.59 -14.90 -10.33
C ASN A 292 -0.15 -14.92 -9.78
N THR A 293 0.10 -15.69 -8.74
CA THR A 293 1.43 -15.87 -8.16
C THR A 293 2.41 -16.52 -9.14
N ASP A 294 3.72 -16.36 -8.90
CA ASP A 294 4.78 -16.84 -9.81
C ASP A 294 4.85 -18.37 -9.94
N ASP A 295 4.36 -19.12 -8.95
CA ASP A 295 4.23 -20.58 -8.98
C ASP A 295 2.97 -21.07 -9.69
N PHE A 296 2.04 -20.18 -10.04
CA PHE A 296 0.85 -20.51 -10.81
C PHE A 296 1.18 -20.53 -12.31
N MET A 297 0.70 -21.56 -13.03
CA MET A 297 0.80 -21.62 -14.49
C MET A 297 -0.42 -20.92 -15.11
N PRO A 298 -0.27 -19.70 -15.66
CA PRO A 298 -1.40 -19.01 -16.26
C PRO A 298 -1.84 -19.67 -17.56
N TYR A 299 -3.00 -19.29 -18.10
CA TYR A 299 -3.46 -19.70 -19.42
C TYR A 299 -3.02 -18.64 -20.45
N ALA A 300 -1.72 -18.61 -20.76
CA ALA A 300 -1.11 -17.52 -21.52
C ALA A 300 -0.57 -17.95 -22.90
N ALA A 301 0.31 -18.96 -22.95
CA ALA A 301 1.14 -19.24 -24.12
C ALA A 301 1.41 -20.74 -24.36
N GLY A 302 0.36 -21.56 -24.25
CA GLY A 302 0.47 -23.01 -24.44
C GLY A 302 1.12 -23.73 -23.25
N PRO A 303 1.03 -25.06 -23.18
CA PRO A 303 1.42 -25.83 -22.01
C PRO A 303 2.91 -25.70 -21.65
N THR A 304 3.81 -25.70 -22.64
CA THR A 304 5.26 -25.58 -22.38
C THR A 304 5.61 -24.17 -21.90
N GLY A 305 5.05 -23.13 -22.53
CA GLY A 305 5.22 -21.74 -22.12
C GLY A 305 4.70 -21.50 -20.70
N ASN A 306 3.47 -21.90 -20.42
CA ASN A 306 2.84 -21.73 -19.11
C ASN A 306 3.62 -22.45 -17.98
N ALA A 307 4.27 -23.57 -18.27
CA ALA A 307 5.06 -24.31 -17.29
C ALA A 307 6.46 -23.72 -17.01
N ARG A 308 7.00 -22.93 -17.95
CA ARG A 308 8.41 -22.49 -17.92
C ARG A 308 8.60 -20.97 -17.91
N CYS A 309 7.59 -20.19 -18.27
CA CYS A 309 7.73 -18.76 -18.40
C CYS A 309 6.91 -18.03 -17.33
N LEU A 310 7.42 -16.89 -16.88
CA LEU A 310 6.63 -15.87 -16.20
C LEU A 310 5.94 -14.99 -17.25
N HIS A 311 4.70 -14.60 -17.02
CA HIS A 311 3.91 -13.90 -18.03
C HIS A 311 3.47 -12.52 -17.52
N ILE A 312 3.92 -11.48 -18.21
CA ILE A 312 3.42 -10.11 -18.04
C ILE A 312 2.68 -9.67 -19.31
N SER A 313 1.47 -9.15 -19.16
CA SER A 313 0.66 -8.66 -20.28
C SER A 313 0.37 -7.17 -20.17
N LEU A 314 0.38 -6.47 -21.29
CA LEU A 314 0.14 -5.03 -21.34
C LEU A 314 -1.19 -4.72 -22.04
N THR A 315 -1.92 -3.72 -21.53
CA THR A 315 -3.03 -3.12 -22.30
C THR A 315 -2.46 -2.47 -23.57
N GLY A 316 -2.98 -2.89 -24.72
CA GLY A 316 -2.48 -2.50 -26.03
C GLY A 316 -2.70 -3.60 -27.07
N TYR A 317 -2.20 -3.34 -28.28
CA TYR A 317 -2.28 -4.25 -29.42
C TYR A 317 -0.89 -4.58 -29.95
N ALA A 318 -0.69 -5.81 -30.43
CA ALA A 318 0.54 -6.22 -31.10
C ALA A 318 0.85 -5.40 -32.37
N ARG A 319 -0.16 -4.73 -32.94
CA ARG A 319 -0.02 -3.85 -34.12
C ARG A 319 0.48 -2.44 -33.79
N MET A 320 0.59 -2.07 -32.51
CA MET A 320 1.03 -0.73 -32.10
C MET A 320 2.43 -0.45 -32.64
N SER A 321 2.63 0.78 -33.11
CA SER A 321 3.95 1.27 -33.50
C SER A 321 4.82 1.44 -32.26
N ARG A 322 6.13 1.62 -32.49
CA ARG A 322 7.05 1.92 -31.40
C ARG A 322 6.69 3.23 -30.72
N GLU A 323 6.31 4.25 -31.50
CA GLU A 323 5.87 5.55 -30.97
C GLU A 323 4.64 5.39 -30.07
N ASP A 324 3.62 4.63 -30.48
CA ASP A 324 2.42 4.40 -29.67
C ASP A 324 2.74 3.76 -28.31
N TRP A 325 3.77 2.91 -28.23
CA TRP A 325 4.22 2.32 -26.97
C TRP A 325 4.94 3.33 -26.08
N LEU A 326 5.76 4.19 -26.69
CA LEU A 326 6.57 5.18 -25.98
C LEU A 326 5.74 6.34 -25.43
N ASP A 327 4.53 6.56 -25.96
CA ASP A 327 3.61 7.57 -25.44
C ASP A 327 3.16 7.29 -23.98
N ASP A 328 3.23 6.03 -23.53
CA ASP A 328 2.94 5.62 -22.14
C ASP A 328 4.19 5.08 -21.44
N ASP A 329 5.15 5.98 -21.21
CA ASP A 329 6.42 5.69 -20.52
C ASP A 329 6.20 5.11 -19.11
N ALA A 330 5.16 5.55 -18.41
CA ALA A 330 4.83 5.08 -17.07
C ALA A 330 4.53 3.57 -17.07
N LYS A 331 3.70 3.09 -18.01
CA LYS A 331 3.43 1.66 -18.20
C LYS A 331 4.70 0.86 -18.54
N LEU A 332 5.58 1.39 -19.39
CA LEU A 332 6.83 0.71 -19.76
C LEU A 332 7.80 0.61 -18.57
N ARG A 333 7.91 1.65 -17.73
CA ARG A 333 8.72 1.63 -16.50
C ARG A 333 8.20 0.61 -15.49
N ARG A 334 6.88 0.55 -15.32
CA ARG A 334 6.26 -0.40 -14.37
C ARG A 334 6.36 -1.85 -14.86
N THR A 335 6.31 -2.05 -16.18
CA THR A 335 6.65 -3.34 -16.81
C THR A 335 8.12 -3.71 -16.55
N ALA A 336 9.04 -2.75 -16.69
CA ALA A 336 10.45 -2.96 -16.43
C ALA A 336 10.76 -3.27 -14.95
N GLU A 337 10.05 -2.66 -14.00
CA GLU A 337 10.15 -2.97 -12.57
C GLU A 337 9.82 -4.44 -12.28
N GLN A 338 8.74 -4.97 -12.85
CA GLN A 338 8.38 -6.37 -12.69
C GLN A 338 9.43 -7.30 -13.32
N ILE A 339 9.89 -7.00 -14.54
CA ILE A 339 10.92 -7.78 -15.23
C ILE A 339 12.23 -7.77 -14.44
N ALA A 340 12.64 -6.63 -13.88
CA ALA A 340 13.85 -6.50 -13.07
C ALA A 340 13.75 -7.31 -11.77
N SER A 341 12.58 -7.30 -11.12
CA SER A 341 12.29 -8.13 -9.94
C SER A 341 12.42 -9.61 -10.24
N TRP A 342 11.76 -10.10 -11.28
CA TRP A 342 11.86 -11.50 -11.69
C TRP A 342 13.26 -11.89 -12.14
N SER A 343 13.99 -10.98 -12.80
CA SER A 343 15.41 -11.17 -13.12
C SER A 343 16.26 -11.40 -11.88
N GLN A 344 16.05 -10.61 -10.81
CA GLN A 344 16.78 -10.78 -9.56
C GLN A 344 16.36 -12.03 -8.80
N LEU A 345 15.06 -12.30 -8.70
CA LEU A 345 14.53 -13.39 -7.90
C LEU A 345 14.86 -14.77 -8.50
N TYR A 346 14.83 -14.86 -9.83
CA TYR A 346 15.00 -16.13 -10.54
C TYR A 346 16.30 -16.21 -11.34
N ASP A 347 17.21 -15.24 -11.22
CA ASP A 347 18.46 -15.20 -12.00
C ASP A 347 18.20 -15.35 -13.52
N ILE A 348 17.30 -14.51 -14.04
CA ILE A 348 16.96 -14.45 -15.47
C ILE A 348 17.73 -13.26 -16.07
N PRO A 349 18.60 -13.47 -17.07
CA PRO A 349 19.31 -12.39 -17.75
C PRO A 349 18.34 -11.36 -18.36
N LEU A 350 18.65 -10.07 -18.19
CA LEU A 350 17.91 -8.96 -18.81
C LEU A 350 18.36 -8.74 -20.26
N GLU A 351 18.14 -9.75 -21.10
CA GLU A 351 18.39 -9.68 -22.53
C GLU A 351 17.24 -10.30 -23.30
N PHE A 352 17.02 -9.79 -24.51
CA PHE A 352 16.09 -10.43 -25.43
C PHE A 352 16.68 -11.74 -25.94
N ILE A 353 15.87 -12.81 -25.95
CA ILE A 353 16.24 -14.10 -26.54
C ILE A 353 15.25 -14.48 -27.64
N ASP A 354 15.77 -14.95 -28.77
CA ASP A 354 14.94 -15.45 -29.87
C ASP A 354 14.41 -16.87 -29.60
N ALA A 355 13.56 -17.37 -30.50
CA ALA A 355 12.94 -18.68 -30.41
C ALA A 355 13.94 -19.84 -30.38
N ASP A 356 15.07 -19.74 -31.09
CA ASP A 356 16.08 -20.79 -31.13
C ASP A 356 16.83 -20.89 -29.79
N ARG A 357 17.21 -19.75 -29.22
CA ARG A 357 17.79 -19.67 -27.88
C ARG A 357 16.81 -20.13 -26.81
N LEU A 358 15.56 -19.70 -26.89
CA LEU A 358 14.49 -20.11 -25.95
C LEU A 358 14.30 -21.64 -25.98
N ARG A 359 14.21 -22.24 -27.18
CA ARG A 359 14.08 -23.69 -27.36
C ARG A 359 15.30 -24.45 -26.80
N ALA A 360 16.48 -23.87 -26.93
CA ALA A 360 17.73 -24.44 -26.41
C ALA A 360 17.88 -24.32 -24.88
N GLY A 361 16.93 -23.71 -24.17
CA GLY A 361 16.96 -23.57 -22.72
C GLY A 361 17.59 -22.27 -22.22
N ALA A 362 17.85 -21.30 -23.09
CA ALA A 362 18.35 -20.00 -22.67
C ALA A 362 17.34 -19.31 -21.73
N ARG A 363 17.87 -18.59 -20.75
CA ARG A 363 17.12 -17.73 -19.84
C ARG A 363 17.17 -16.30 -20.37
N GLY A 364 16.05 -15.60 -20.37
CA GLY A 364 15.97 -14.24 -20.90
C GLY A 364 14.54 -13.72 -20.97
N VAL A 365 14.34 -12.61 -21.70
CA VAL A 365 13.04 -11.99 -21.96
C VAL A 365 12.67 -12.15 -23.43
N HIS A 366 11.41 -12.41 -23.74
CA HIS A 366 10.93 -12.57 -25.12
C HIS A 366 9.43 -12.29 -25.22
N GLY A 367 8.88 -12.32 -26.44
CA GLY A 367 7.45 -12.22 -26.68
C GLY A 367 6.76 -13.57 -26.79
N HIS A 368 5.45 -13.54 -26.97
CA HIS A 368 4.66 -14.73 -27.31
C HIS A 368 5.08 -15.29 -28.69
N ALA A 369 5.48 -14.42 -29.62
CA ALA A 369 5.99 -14.84 -30.93
C ALA A 369 7.13 -15.87 -30.83
N GLU A 370 8.07 -15.66 -29.90
CA GLU A 370 9.20 -16.58 -29.71
C GLU A 370 8.77 -17.91 -29.10
N ILE A 371 7.77 -17.92 -28.21
CA ILE A 371 7.15 -19.17 -27.70
C ILE A 371 6.51 -19.95 -28.85
N SER A 372 5.72 -19.26 -29.68
CA SER A 372 5.01 -19.85 -30.82
C SER A 372 5.99 -20.53 -31.77
N GLU A 373 7.11 -19.87 -32.13
CA GLU A 373 8.11 -20.47 -33.00
C GLU A 373 8.96 -21.54 -32.29
N ALA A 374 9.28 -21.37 -31.00
CA ALA A 374 10.09 -22.30 -30.23
C ALA A 374 9.43 -23.68 -30.09
N TRP A 375 8.15 -23.74 -29.70
CA TRP A 375 7.50 -25.01 -29.36
C TRP A 375 6.32 -25.37 -30.27
N ARG A 376 5.80 -24.42 -31.05
CA ARG A 376 4.73 -24.66 -32.05
C ARG A 376 3.46 -25.28 -31.46
N GLU A 377 3.19 -24.99 -30.19
CA GLU A 377 1.96 -25.38 -29.47
C GLU A 377 0.86 -24.32 -29.61
N VAL A 378 1.26 -23.09 -29.92
CA VAL A 378 0.43 -21.90 -30.12
C VAL A 378 0.97 -21.11 -31.31
N ASN A 379 0.23 -20.10 -31.78
CA ASN A 379 0.55 -19.33 -32.99
C ASN A 379 0.37 -17.80 -32.85
N HIS A 380 0.36 -17.30 -31.62
CA HIS A 380 0.23 -15.87 -31.35
C HIS A 380 1.56 -15.14 -31.56
N THR A 381 1.49 -13.83 -31.83
CA THR A 381 2.63 -13.00 -32.27
C THR A 381 2.82 -11.74 -31.43
N ASP A 382 2.10 -11.59 -30.33
CA ASP A 382 2.24 -10.46 -29.41
C ASP A 382 3.58 -10.48 -28.66
N PRO A 383 4.10 -9.32 -28.20
CA PRO A 383 3.55 -7.96 -28.28
C PRO A 383 3.80 -7.26 -29.64
N GLY A 384 4.26 -8.02 -30.65
CA GLY A 384 4.52 -7.53 -31.99
C GLY A 384 5.84 -6.76 -32.15
N PRO A 385 6.24 -6.46 -33.41
CA PRO A 385 7.56 -5.93 -33.72
C PRO A 385 7.78 -4.48 -33.26
N GLY A 386 6.71 -3.75 -32.93
CA GLY A 386 6.79 -2.37 -32.44
C GLY A 386 7.16 -2.26 -30.96
N PHE A 387 7.06 -3.35 -30.19
CA PHE A 387 7.31 -3.30 -28.75
C PHE A 387 8.76 -2.93 -28.43
N PRO A 388 9.02 -1.90 -27.59
CA PRO A 388 10.36 -1.37 -27.37
C PRO A 388 11.14 -2.16 -26.31
N TYR A 389 11.52 -3.40 -26.62
CA TYR A 389 12.30 -4.27 -25.71
C TYR A 389 13.58 -3.60 -25.21
N ASP A 390 14.29 -2.87 -26.07
CA ASP A 390 15.52 -2.15 -25.70
C ASP A 390 15.27 -1.09 -24.62
N VAL A 391 14.12 -0.43 -24.63
CA VAL A 391 13.76 0.59 -23.62
C VAL A 391 13.36 -0.09 -22.31
N VAL A 392 12.48 -1.09 -22.36
CA VAL A 392 12.02 -1.81 -21.17
C VAL A 392 13.18 -2.54 -20.49
N LEU A 393 14.03 -3.22 -21.26
CA LEU A 393 15.23 -3.88 -20.74
C LEU A 393 16.26 -2.86 -20.27
N GLY A 394 16.38 -1.70 -20.91
CA GLY A 394 17.21 -0.59 -20.45
C GLY A 394 16.79 -0.12 -19.05
N TYR A 395 15.50 0.16 -18.84
CA TYR A 395 14.97 0.51 -17.51
C TYR A 395 15.17 -0.61 -16.48
N ALA A 396 14.95 -1.87 -16.87
CA ALA A 396 15.14 -3.01 -15.97
C ALA A 396 16.63 -3.17 -15.58
N GLN A 397 17.54 -2.96 -16.52
CA GLN A 397 18.98 -3.01 -16.29
C GLN A 397 19.43 -1.84 -15.42
N GLU A 398 18.91 -0.64 -15.63
CA GLU A 398 19.14 0.51 -14.74
C GLU A 398 18.72 0.17 -13.31
N LEU A 399 17.53 -0.42 -13.11
CA LEU A 399 17.06 -0.88 -11.79
C LEU A 399 17.95 -1.97 -11.16
N ARG A 400 18.47 -2.90 -11.97
CA ARG A 400 19.41 -3.94 -11.49
C ARG A 400 20.80 -3.38 -11.18
N ASN A 401 21.33 -2.50 -12.02
CA ASN A 401 22.67 -1.93 -11.90
C ASN A 401 22.75 -0.90 -10.77
N THR A 402 21.68 -0.12 -10.56
CA THR A 402 21.49 0.72 -9.37
C THR A 402 21.20 -0.12 -8.12
N ARG A 403 21.27 -1.45 -8.17
CA ARG A 403 21.13 -2.32 -7.00
C ARG A 403 22.20 -3.42 -6.92
N GLN A 404 23.18 -3.43 -7.82
CA GLN A 404 24.35 -4.31 -7.76
C GLN A 404 25.53 -3.64 -7.04
N PRO A 405 26.33 -4.38 -6.25
CA PRO A 405 27.52 -3.84 -5.59
C PRO A 405 28.69 -3.70 -6.57
N ASN A 406 29.07 -2.46 -6.91
CA ASN A 406 30.24 -2.18 -7.75
C ASN A 406 31.53 -2.02 -6.92
N ASN A 407 32.22 -3.14 -6.63
CA ASN A 407 33.70 -3.33 -6.57
C ASN A 407 34.09 -4.63 -5.84
N PRO A 408 35.25 -5.27 -6.14
CA PRO A 408 35.62 -6.56 -5.56
C PRO A 408 35.96 -6.42 -4.07
N THR A 409 35.16 -7.09 -3.23
CA THR A 409 35.26 -7.14 -1.77
C THR A 409 36.59 -7.78 -1.31
N PRO A 410 37.32 -7.21 -0.33
CA PRO A 410 38.23 -8.01 0.48
C PRO A 410 37.38 -8.96 1.34
N THR A 411 37.69 -10.26 1.27
CA THR A 411 37.02 -11.36 1.98
C THR A 411 36.37 -10.93 3.30
N PRO A 412 35.03 -11.05 3.46
CA PRO A 412 34.40 -10.68 4.71
C PRO A 412 34.80 -11.67 5.81
N THR A 413 35.35 -11.13 6.88
CA THR A 413 35.42 -11.80 8.18
C THR A 413 33.96 -11.98 8.65
N PRO A 414 33.55 -13.16 9.14
CA PRO A 414 32.16 -13.40 9.51
C PRO A 414 31.82 -12.61 10.77
N GLU A 415 31.17 -11.46 10.61
CA GLU A 415 30.40 -10.84 11.69
C GLU A 415 29.04 -11.52 11.75
N THR A 416 28.69 -12.00 12.93
CA THR A 416 27.49 -12.79 13.20
C THR A 416 26.33 -11.82 13.40
N PRO A 417 25.24 -11.86 12.61
CA PRO A 417 24.01 -11.17 12.96
C PRO A 417 23.45 -11.80 14.26
N GLU A 418 22.95 -10.98 15.18
CA GLU A 418 22.36 -11.45 16.43
C GLU A 418 21.17 -12.38 16.14
N GLN A 419 21.38 -13.68 16.25
CA GLN A 419 20.41 -14.78 16.06
C GLN A 419 19.15 -14.67 16.94
N GLY A 420 19.06 -13.67 17.82
CA GLY A 420 17.95 -13.43 18.73
C GLY A 420 16.75 -12.76 18.06
N GLU A 421 16.95 -11.72 17.26
CA GLU A 421 15.86 -10.91 16.70
C GLU A 421 15.04 -11.67 15.67
N GLU A 422 15.71 -12.39 14.76
CA GLU A 422 15.06 -13.21 13.74
C GLU A 422 14.28 -14.38 14.37
N ARG A 423 14.82 -15.00 15.42
CA ARG A 423 14.11 -16.04 16.19
C ARG A 423 12.87 -15.49 16.90
N ILE A 424 12.93 -14.27 17.43
CA ILE A 424 11.79 -13.62 18.09
C ILE A 424 10.70 -13.30 17.07
N MET A 425 11.07 -12.77 15.89
CA MET A 425 10.12 -12.48 14.81
C MET A 425 9.42 -13.75 14.32
N ILE A 426 10.18 -14.82 14.03
CA ILE A 426 9.64 -16.12 13.61
C ILE A 426 8.73 -16.70 14.69
N ARG A 427 9.10 -16.57 15.96
CA ARG A 427 8.30 -17.02 17.11
C ARG A 427 6.96 -16.29 17.17
N TRP A 428 6.93 -14.98 16.97
CA TRP A 428 5.70 -14.18 16.97
C TRP A 428 4.78 -14.53 15.80
N ILE A 429 5.33 -14.70 14.60
CA ILE A 429 4.56 -15.11 13.42
C ILE A 429 3.95 -16.50 13.66
N LEU A 430 4.73 -17.45 14.16
CA LEU A 430 4.25 -18.79 14.46
C LEU A 430 3.19 -18.79 15.57
N ASP A 431 3.33 -17.98 16.62
CA ASP A 431 2.29 -17.87 17.66
C ASP A 431 0.94 -17.48 17.06
N GLN A 432 0.91 -16.48 16.16
CA GLN A 432 -0.32 -16.08 15.49
C GLN A 432 -0.94 -17.23 14.68
N LEU A 433 -0.12 -17.97 13.94
CA LEU A 433 -0.59 -19.02 13.03
C LEU A 433 -0.99 -20.31 13.73
N VAL A 434 -0.26 -20.73 14.77
CA VAL A 434 -0.35 -22.10 15.31
C VAL A 434 -0.71 -22.16 16.80
N GLY A 435 -0.80 -21.01 17.46
CA GLY A 435 -1.13 -20.89 18.88
C GLY A 435 0.09 -20.72 19.80
N PRO A 436 -0.13 -20.26 21.04
CA PRO A 436 0.94 -19.78 21.93
C PRO A 436 1.72 -20.88 22.66
N GLU A 437 1.29 -22.15 22.59
CA GLU A 437 1.91 -23.24 23.34
C GLU A 437 3.10 -23.87 22.62
N TRP A 438 4.21 -24.03 23.34
CA TRP A 438 5.47 -24.52 22.81
C TRP A 438 6.12 -25.53 23.75
N ASP A 439 6.93 -26.41 23.18
CA ASP A 439 7.83 -27.29 23.91
C ASP A 439 9.29 -27.03 23.49
N THR A 440 10.21 -27.87 23.95
CA THR A 440 11.65 -27.75 23.65
C THR A 440 12.01 -28.07 22.20
N LYS A 441 11.06 -28.55 21.39
CA LYS A 441 11.24 -28.94 19.98
C LYS A 441 10.49 -28.02 19.01
N GLY A 442 9.54 -27.21 19.48
CA GLY A 442 8.83 -26.24 18.64
C GLY A 442 7.41 -25.90 19.13
N PRO A 443 6.57 -25.30 18.27
CA PRO A 443 5.18 -25.04 18.61
C PRO A 443 4.41 -26.36 18.74
N ARG A 444 3.44 -26.38 19.66
CA ARG A 444 2.57 -27.55 19.89
C ARG A 444 1.34 -27.57 18.96
N PHE A 445 1.16 -26.54 18.12
CA PHE A 445 0.06 -26.41 17.17
C PHE A 445 -1.33 -26.52 17.82
N THR A 446 -1.46 -26.04 19.06
CA THR A 446 -2.69 -26.15 19.85
C THR A 446 -3.78 -25.18 19.39
N GLY A 447 -3.43 -24.23 18.52
CA GLY A 447 -4.36 -23.20 18.09
C GLY A 447 -4.73 -22.23 19.21
N TRP A 448 -5.79 -21.47 18.95
CA TRP A 448 -6.35 -20.49 19.88
C TRP A 448 -7.74 -20.91 20.34
N LYS A 449 -8.15 -20.41 21.50
CA LYS A 449 -9.56 -20.54 21.94
C LYS A 449 -10.52 -19.93 20.91
N ALA A 450 -10.14 -18.83 20.28
CA ALA A 450 -10.92 -18.16 19.24
C ALA A 450 -11.06 -19.01 17.97
N THR A 451 -10.09 -19.88 17.68
CA THR A 451 -10.10 -20.82 16.55
C THR A 451 -10.54 -22.22 16.97
N GLU A 452 -11.30 -22.35 18.08
CA GLU A 452 -11.85 -23.62 18.57
C GLU A 452 -10.75 -24.67 18.86
N GLY A 453 -9.55 -24.24 19.27
CA GLY A 453 -8.42 -25.14 19.53
C GLY A 453 -7.76 -25.68 18.26
N LYS A 454 -7.94 -25.02 17.11
CA LYS A 454 -7.30 -25.34 15.84
C LYS A 454 -6.28 -24.27 15.46
N THR A 455 -5.29 -24.62 14.66
CA THR A 455 -4.42 -23.60 14.04
C THR A 455 -5.26 -22.64 13.18
N PHE A 456 -4.75 -21.45 12.92
CA PHE A 456 -5.45 -20.49 12.05
C PHE A 456 -5.74 -21.11 10.67
N VAL A 457 -4.77 -21.83 10.11
CA VAL A 457 -4.89 -22.53 8.82
C VAL A 457 -6.00 -23.59 8.87
N ASP A 458 -6.01 -24.47 9.87
CA ASP A 458 -7.01 -25.54 10.00
C ASP A 458 -8.41 -25.00 10.27
N PHE A 459 -8.50 -23.91 11.03
CA PHE A 459 -9.77 -23.23 11.30
C PHE A 459 -10.35 -22.63 10.03
N VAL A 460 -9.56 -21.86 9.28
CA VAL A 460 -9.97 -21.24 8.01
C VAL A 460 -10.32 -22.29 6.98
N ALA A 461 -9.48 -23.32 6.80
CA ALA A 461 -9.77 -24.43 5.90
C ALA A 461 -11.08 -25.16 6.27
N GLY A 462 -11.34 -25.33 7.58
CA GLY A 462 -12.59 -25.89 8.08
C GLY A 462 -13.81 -25.03 7.77
N LYS A 463 -13.72 -23.71 7.93
CA LYS A 463 -14.83 -22.79 7.60
C LYS A 463 -15.06 -22.67 6.09
N ILE A 464 -14.00 -22.65 5.28
CA ILE A 464 -14.10 -22.62 3.81
C ILE A 464 -14.86 -23.84 3.30
N ARG A 465 -14.64 -25.03 3.87
CA ARG A 465 -15.37 -26.25 3.51
C ARG A 465 -16.89 -26.19 3.78
N LEU A 466 -17.34 -25.27 4.63
CA LEU A 466 -18.78 -25.07 4.93
C LEU A 466 -19.46 -24.16 3.90
N ILE A 467 -18.72 -23.41 3.08
CA ILE A 467 -19.28 -22.49 2.08
C ILE A 467 -20.24 -23.19 1.12
N PRO A 468 -19.93 -24.38 0.56
CA PRO A 468 -20.86 -25.09 -0.32
C PRO A 468 -22.14 -25.59 0.37
N GLU A 469 -22.12 -25.79 1.68
CA GLU A 469 -23.28 -26.23 2.46
C GLU A 469 -24.16 -25.04 2.88
N ILE A 470 -23.54 -23.92 3.24
CA ILE A 470 -24.20 -22.64 3.46
C ILE A 470 -24.91 -22.19 2.18
N ALA A 471 -24.21 -22.22 1.03
CA ALA A 471 -24.78 -21.88 -0.27
C ALA A 471 -25.99 -22.76 -0.62
N ARG A 472 -25.92 -24.08 -0.37
CA ARG A 472 -27.04 -25.00 -0.55
C ARG A 472 -28.21 -24.68 0.36
N THR A 473 -27.96 -24.34 1.62
CA THR A 473 -29.01 -24.01 2.58
C THR A 473 -29.71 -22.71 2.20
N VAL A 474 -28.94 -21.69 1.81
CA VAL A 474 -29.45 -20.40 1.31
C VAL A 474 -30.26 -20.56 0.02
N ALA A 475 -29.85 -21.44 -0.89
CA ALA A 475 -30.62 -21.71 -2.11
C ALA A 475 -32.01 -22.31 -1.83
N THR A 476 -32.20 -23.03 -0.71
CA THR A 476 -33.51 -23.63 -0.34
C THR A 476 -34.40 -22.72 0.52
N LEU A 477 -33.92 -21.55 0.93
CA LEU A 477 -34.67 -20.62 1.78
C LEU A 477 -35.99 -20.12 1.14
N PRO A 478 -36.02 -19.75 -0.16
CA PRO A 478 -37.25 -19.29 -0.81
C PRO A 478 -38.36 -20.35 -0.77
N GLU A 479 -38.06 -21.60 -1.12
CA GLU A 479 -39.04 -22.70 -1.10
C GLU A 479 -39.56 -23.00 0.31
N ARG A 480 -38.69 -22.88 1.33
CA ARG A 480 -39.08 -23.05 2.74
C ARG A 480 -40.00 -21.92 3.21
N LEU A 481 -39.73 -20.68 2.81
CA LEU A 481 -40.56 -19.53 3.13
C LEU A 481 -41.94 -19.64 2.46
N ASP A 482 -41.99 -20.01 1.18
CA ASP A 482 -43.24 -20.28 0.45
C ASP A 482 -44.09 -21.37 1.12
N ARG A 483 -43.45 -22.42 1.64
CA ARG A 483 -44.14 -23.50 2.35
C ARG A 483 -44.73 -23.02 3.68
N ILE A 484 -43.99 -22.20 4.42
CA ILE A 484 -44.46 -21.60 5.67
C ILE A 484 -45.65 -20.67 5.40
N GLU A 485 -45.58 -19.85 4.35
CA GLU A 485 -46.66 -18.94 3.97
C GLU A 485 -47.94 -19.69 3.56
N LYS A 486 -47.82 -20.78 2.81
CA LYS A 486 -48.95 -21.67 2.49
C LYS A 486 -49.58 -22.29 3.74
N MET A 487 -48.75 -22.81 4.65
CA MET A 487 -49.24 -23.39 5.92
C MET A 487 -49.96 -22.34 6.78
N LEU A 488 -49.44 -21.12 6.86
CA LEU A 488 -50.09 -20.02 7.59
C LEU A 488 -51.43 -19.65 6.95
N THR A 489 -51.51 -19.62 5.63
CA THR A 489 -52.74 -19.34 4.88
C THR A 489 -53.80 -20.43 5.09
N GLU A 490 -53.41 -21.70 5.12
CA GLU A 490 -54.32 -22.82 5.39
C GLU A 490 -54.83 -22.82 6.84
N LEU A 491 -53.97 -22.51 7.81
CA LEU A 491 -54.36 -22.34 9.21
C LEU A 491 -55.35 -21.18 9.41
N GLN A 492 -55.22 -20.10 8.65
CA GLN A 492 -56.17 -19.00 8.67
C GLN A 492 -57.54 -19.37 8.09
N LYS A 493 -57.62 -20.32 7.15
CA LYS A 493 -58.87 -20.80 6.57
C LYS A 493 -59.62 -21.81 7.46
N GLN A 494 -58.97 -22.33 8.50
CA GLN A 494 -59.56 -23.27 9.46
C GLN A 494 -60.10 -22.59 10.73
N LYS A 495 -59.93 -21.27 10.86
CA LYS A 495 -60.59 -20.42 11.85
C LYS A 495 -61.78 -19.72 11.20
#